data_AF-A0A1U7IY69-F1
#
_entry.id   AF-A0A1U7IY69-F1
#
_cell.length_a   1.000
_cell.length_b   1.000
_cell.length_c   1.000
_cell.angle_alpha   90.00
_cell.angle_beta   90.00
_cell.angle_gamma   90.00
#
_symmetry.space_group_name_H-M   'P 1'
#
loop_
_entity.id
_entity.type
_entity.pdbx_description
1 polymer ?
#
loop_
_entity_poly.entity_id
_entity_poly.type
_entity_poly.pdbx_seq_one_letter_code
_entity_poly.pdbx_strand_id
1 'polypeptide(L)'
;MDGCTVTDLTVHGQHNCFQFSPEQMEALQRTGVSAQLEPGTNIVKIRSGSFGYGADALRNEPVVLLWIYGGQVINQKTNVPVNATWVSLNGYDDALVMEVVEPATLCAFFFDTYLEDNDEELTLSIVRI
;
A
#
# COMPACT_ATOMS: atom_id res chain seq x y z
N MET A 1 4.32 19.37 30.16
CA MET A 1 3.63 18.08 29.93
C MET A 1 4.23 17.11 30.92
N ASP A 2 3.73 17.14 32.16
CA ASP A 2 4.19 16.19 33.18
C ASP A 2 3.39 14.89 33.01
N GLY A 3 4.09 13.75 32.96
CA GLY A 3 3.48 12.42 32.85
C GLY A 3 3.53 11.75 31.48
N CYS A 4 4.29 12.26 30.51
CA CYS A 4 4.52 11.54 29.24
C CYS A 4 5.64 10.51 29.40
N THR A 5 5.34 9.23 29.19
CA THR A 5 6.34 8.16 29.04
C THR A 5 6.53 7.85 27.56
N VAL A 6 7.75 7.95 27.07
CA VAL A 6 8.13 7.54 25.71
C VAL A 6 8.67 6.11 25.78
N THR A 7 8.26 5.25 24.85
CA THR A 7 8.81 3.90 24.66
C THR A 7 9.27 3.77 23.22
N ASP A 8 10.56 3.49 23.03
CA ASP A 8 11.14 3.29 21.71
C ASP A 8 11.18 1.79 21.36
N LEU A 9 10.86 1.46 20.11
CA LEU A 9 11.02 0.12 19.55
C LEU A 9 12.02 0.18 18.40
N THR A 10 13.00 -0.73 18.40
CA THR A 10 13.94 -0.90 17.28
C THR A 10 13.53 -2.11 16.46
N VAL A 11 13.31 -1.91 15.16
CA VAL A 11 12.91 -2.97 14.21
C VAL A 11 14.11 -3.35 13.35
N HIS A 12 14.58 -4.60 13.45
CA HIS A 12 15.74 -5.09 12.71
C HIS A 12 15.35 -5.81 11.42
N GLY A 13 15.91 -5.40 10.28
CA GLY A 13 15.54 -5.91 8.96
C GLY A 13 15.76 -7.42 8.74
N GLN A 14 16.56 -8.10 9.57
CA GLN A 14 16.74 -9.57 9.48
C GLN A 14 15.95 -10.34 10.54
N HIS A 15 15.66 -9.74 11.70
CA HIS A 15 15.04 -10.45 12.82
C HIS A 15 13.55 -10.13 12.96
N ASN A 16 13.09 -9.03 12.37
CA ASN A 16 11.72 -8.54 12.42
C ASN A 16 11.17 -8.33 11.00
N CYS A 17 11.53 -9.22 10.07
CA CYS A 17 11.08 -9.18 8.69
C CYS A 17 10.38 -10.48 8.34
N PHE A 18 9.14 -10.38 7.87
CA PHE A 18 8.45 -11.51 7.26
C PHE A 18 8.92 -11.66 5.82
N GLN A 19 9.52 -12.80 5.50
CA GLN A 19 10.05 -13.06 4.16
C GLN A 19 8.97 -13.72 3.29
N PHE A 20 8.64 -13.07 2.17
CA PHE A 20 7.85 -13.69 1.10
C PHE A 20 8.72 -14.57 0.22
N SER A 21 8.20 -15.74 -0.18
CA SER A 21 8.79 -16.56 -1.24
C SER A 21 8.54 -15.92 -2.62
N PRO A 22 9.34 -16.26 -3.64
CA PRO A 22 9.06 -15.82 -5.01
C PRO A 22 7.65 -16.18 -5.47
N GLU A 23 7.17 -17.38 -5.15
CA GLU A 23 5.82 -17.85 -5.52
C GLU A 23 4.72 -17.02 -4.83
N GLN A 24 4.95 -16.60 -3.58
CA GLN A 24 4.03 -15.71 -2.87
C GLN A 24 4.00 -14.32 -3.51
N MET A 25 5.15 -13.79 -3.92
CA MET A 25 5.23 -12.50 -4.62
C MET A 25 4.54 -12.55 -5.99
N GLU A 26 4.73 -13.63 -6.76
CA GLU A 26 4.03 -13.84 -8.02
C GLU A 26 2.52 -13.99 -7.83
N ALA A 27 2.09 -14.72 -6.80
CA ALA A 27 0.68 -14.85 -6.46
C ALA A 27 0.07 -13.49 -6.10
N LEU A 28 0.76 -12.67 -5.31
CA LEU A 28 0.32 -11.33 -4.97
C LEU A 28 0.14 -10.46 -6.22
N GLN A 29 1.12 -10.44 -7.11
CA GLN A 29 1.06 -9.66 -8.36
C GLN A 29 -0.07 -10.11 -9.28
N ARG A 30 -0.41 -11.40 -9.27
CA ARG A 30 -1.50 -11.97 -10.07
C ARG A 30 -2.88 -11.70 -9.46
N THR A 31 -2.99 -11.70 -8.14
CA THR A 31 -4.26 -11.49 -7.42
C THR A 31 -4.61 -10.01 -7.31
N GLY A 32 -3.62 -9.14 -7.13
CA GLY A 32 -3.84 -7.71 -6.99
C GLY A 32 -4.31 -7.05 -8.28
N VAL A 33 -5.06 -5.95 -8.15
CA VAL A 33 -5.41 -5.09 -9.28
C VAL A 33 -4.24 -4.16 -9.59
N SER A 34 -3.84 -4.08 -10.86
CA SER A 34 -2.63 -3.35 -11.25
C SER A 34 -2.88 -2.25 -12.27
N ALA A 35 -2.08 -1.19 -12.20
CA ALA A 35 -2.04 -0.09 -13.15
C ALA A 35 -0.60 0.26 -13.50
N GLN A 36 -0.36 0.64 -14.77
CA GLN A 36 0.91 1.21 -15.18
C GLN A 36 0.98 2.68 -14.76
N LEU A 37 2.13 3.06 -14.22
CA LEU A 37 2.48 4.42 -13.84
C LEU A 37 3.49 4.94 -14.86
N GLU A 38 3.18 6.09 -15.43
CA GLU A 38 4.04 6.76 -16.39
C GLU A 38 4.85 7.89 -15.73
N PRO A 39 6.01 8.27 -16.30
CA PRO A 39 6.87 9.30 -15.72
C PRO A 39 6.16 10.62 -15.43
N GLY A 40 6.51 11.27 -14.32
CA GLY A 40 5.87 12.50 -13.82
C GLY A 40 5.21 12.30 -12.46
N THR A 41 4.51 13.34 -12.00
CA THR A 41 3.93 13.33 -10.66
C THR A 41 2.62 12.55 -10.66
N ASN A 42 2.57 11.48 -9.88
CA ASN A 42 1.40 10.63 -9.73
C ASN A 42 0.86 10.74 -8.30
N ILE A 43 -0.45 10.87 -8.18
CA ILE A 43 -1.18 10.93 -6.91
C ILE A 43 -2.15 9.77 -6.86
N VAL A 44 -2.00 8.92 -5.85
CA VAL A 44 -2.87 7.76 -5.60
C VAL A 44 -3.65 8.00 -4.33
N LYS A 45 -4.98 7.79 -4.40
CA LYS A 45 -5.89 7.97 -3.27
C LYS A 45 -6.99 6.91 -3.27
N ILE A 46 -7.53 6.63 -2.08
CA ILE A 46 -8.81 5.97 -1.91
C ILE A 46 -9.90 6.97 -2.32
N ARG A 47 -10.72 6.58 -3.30
CA ARG A 47 -11.86 7.38 -3.75
C ARG A 47 -13.12 7.06 -2.95
N SER A 48 -13.36 5.77 -2.68
CA SER A 48 -14.55 5.27 -1.98
C SER A 48 -14.38 3.79 -1.62
N GLY A 49 -15.20 3.30 -0.69
CA GLY A 49 -15.19 1.90 -0.26
C GLY A 49 -14.31 1.67 0.96
N SER A 50 -14.30 0.44 1.45
CA SER A 50 -13.66 0.05 2.70
C SER A 50 -13.36 -1.44 2.68
N PHE A 51 -12.49 -1.87 3.57
CA PHE A 51 -12.13 -3.26 3.81
C PHE A 51 -12.12 -3.52 5.32
N GLY A 52 -12.57 -4.68 5.75
CA GLY A 52 -12.56 -5.08 7.15
C GLY A 52 -12.16 -6.53 7.31
N TYR A 53 -11.80 -6.90 8.53
CA TYR A 53 -11.49 -8.27 8.89
C TYR A 53 -12.71 -8.92 9.55
N GLY A 54 -13.28 -9.93 8.89
CA GLY A 54 -14.43 -10.70 9.36
C GLY A 54 -15.79 -10.07 9.03
N ALA A 55 -16.86 -10.81 9.31
CA ALA A 55 -18.21 -10.54 8.78
C ALA A 55 -18.96 -9.29 9.34
N ASP A 56 -18.34 -8.43 10.15
CA ASP A 56 -19.00 -7.24 10.73
C ASP A 56 -18.68 -5.98 9.93
N ALA A 57 -19.45 -5.74 8.87
CA ALA A 57 -19.27 -4.60 7.96
C ALA A 57 -19.33 -3.21 8.64
N LEU A 58 -19.84 -3.11 9.88
CA LEU A 58 -19.84 -1.87 10.65
C LEU A 58 -18.45 -1.43 11.12
N ARG A 59 -17.42 -2.27 10.92
CA ARG A 59 -16.05 -2.05 11.41
C ARG A 59 -15.03 -1.90 10.29
N ASN A 60 -15.47 -1.73 9.05
CA ASN A 60 -14.58 -1.68 7.90
C ASN A 60 -13.87 -0.32 7.82
N GLU A 61 -12.59 -0.35 7.50
CA GLU A 61 -11.76 0.83 7.34
C GLU A 61 -11.41 1.06 5.87
N PRO A 62 -11.28 2.31 5.42
CA PRO A 62 -10.69 2.60 4.12
C PRO A 62 -9.19 2.33 4.15
N VAL A 63 -8.81 1.06 4.03
CA VAL A 63 -7.42 0.59 4.02
C VAL A 63 -7.12 -0.15 2.73
N VAL A 64 -5.94 0.05 2.16
CA VAL A 64 -5.41 -0.79 1.07
C VAL A 64 -3.89 -0.85 1.14
N LEU A 65 -3.31 -1.97 0.68
CA LEU A 65 -1.87 -2.11 0.50
C LEU A 65 -1.51 -1.95 -0.97
N LEU A 66 -0.42 -1.23 -1.19
CA LEU A 66 0.14 -0.93 -2.50
C LEU A 66 1.55 -1.49 -2.58
N TRP A 67 1.84 -2.21 -3.65
CA TRP A 67 3.17 -2.63 -4.05
C TRP A 67 3.54 -1.92 -5.35
N ILE A 68 4.62 -1.14 -5.32
CA ILE A 68 5.12 -0.41 -6.49
C ILE A 68 6.46 -1.01 -6.87
N TYR A 69 6.63 -1.39 -8.14
CA TYR A 69 7.82 -2.10 -8.62
C TYR A 69 8.05 -1.96 -10.12
N GLY A 70 9.20 -2.44 -10.61
CA GLY A 70 9.49 -2.58 -12.03
C GLY A 70 9.98 -1.31 -12.73
N GLY A 71 10.29 -0.25 -11.97
CA GLY A 71 10.80 1.03 -12.48
C GLY A 71 11.58 1.77 -11.40
N GLN A 72 11.48 3.10 -11.38
CA GLN A 72 12.06 3.95 -10.34
C GLN A 72 11.06 5.05 -9.96
N VAL A 73 10.80 5.19 -8.66
CA VAL A 73 9.88 6.18 -8.10
C VAL A 73 10.51 6.89 -6.90
N ILE A 74 10.01 8.09 -6.59
CA ILE A 74 10.38 8.87 -5.41
C ILE A 74 9.08 9.17 -4.65
N ASN A 75 8.91 8.57 -3.47
CA ASN A 75 7.81 8.93 -2.57
C ASN A 75 8.11 10.31 -1.96
N GLN A 76 7.24 11.29 -2.17
CA GLN A 76 7.49 12.67 -1.70
C GLN A 76 7.54 12.78 -0.16
N LYS A 77 6.96 11.83 0.58
CA LYS A 77 7.07 11.80 2.05
C LYS A 77 8.48 11.46 2.53
N THR A 78 9.20 10.61 1.80
CA THR A 78 10.56 10.17 2.18
C THR A 78 11.64 10.87 1.37
N ASN A 79 11.31 11.32 0.16
CA ASN A 79 12.22 11.90 -0.83
C ASN A 79 13.41 10.98 -1.19
N VAL A 80 13.21 9.66 -1.10
CA VAL A 80 14.22 8.65 -1.44
C VAL A 80 13.84 7.94 -2.75
N PRO A 81 14.73 7.92 -3.77
CA PRO A 81 14.52 7.16 -4.98
C PRO A 81 14.65 5.66 -4.71
N VAL A 82 13.66 4.89 -5.14
CA VAL A 82 13.59 3.43 -4.94
C VAL A 82 13.06 2.73 -6.17
N ASN A 83 13.51 1.50 -6.40
CA ASN A 83 13.02 0.65 -7.49
C ASN A 83 11.79 -0.17 -7.10
N ALA A 84 11.54 -0.31 -5.80
CA ALA A 84 10.33 -0.92 -5.29
C ALA A 84 10.00 -0.41 -3.88
N THR A 85 8.71 -0.30 -3.56
CA THR A 85 8.26 0.16 -2.25
C THR A 85 6.85 -0.31 -1.92
N TRP A 86 6.58 -0.45 -0.62
CA TRP A 86 5.26 -0.73 -0.09
C TRP A 86 4.66 0.53 0.51
N VAL A 87 3.37 0.74 0.29
CA VAL A 87 2.63 1.84 0.90
C VAL A 87 1.28 1.32 1.37
N SER A 88 0.83 1.75 2.54
CA SER A 88 -0.57 1.64 2.93
C SER A 88 -1.24 3.00 2.78
N LEU A 89 -2.48 3.01 2.32
CA LEU A 89 -3.39 4.14 2.49
C LEU A 89 -4.38 3.72 3.56
N ASN A 90 -4.47 4.46 4.67
CA ASN A 90 -5.33 4.16 5.82
C ASN A 90 -6.21 5.37 6.12
N GLY A 91 -7.19 5.62 5.27
CA GLY A 91 -8.03 6.82 5.34
C GLY A 91 -8.37 7.39 3.98
N TYR A 92 -9.55 8.00 3.87
CA TYR A 92 -9.95 8.74 2.67
C TYR A 92 -9.08 9.99 2.41
N ASP A 93 -8.46 10.53 3.46
CA ASP A 93 -7.57 11.70 3.37
C ASP A 93 -6.13 11.31 3.04
N ASP A 94 -5.78 10.03 3.13
CA ASP A 94 -4.45 9.56 2.77
C ASP A 94 -4.23 9.68 1.26
N ALA A 95 -3.02 10.12 0.93
CA ALA A 95 -2.53 10.20 -0.43
C ALA A 95 -1.09 9.72 -0.49
N LEU A 96 -0.80 8.94 -1.52
CA LEU A 96 0.55 8.65 -1.96
C LEU A 96 0.85 9.58 -3.12
N VAL A 97 1.73 10.54 -2.89
CA VAL A 97 2.28 11.42 -3.94
C VAL A 97 3.68 10.93 -4.28
N MET A 98 3.88 10.58 -5.54
CA MET A 98 5.15 10.05 -6.03
C MET A 98 5.56 10.77 -7.29
N GLU A 99 6.87 10.99 -7.43
CA GLU A 99 7.46 11.24 -8.73
C GLU A 99 7.86 9.91 -9.36
N VAL A 100 7.34 9.63 -10.55
CA VAL A 100 7.72 8.45 -11.33
C VAL A 100 8.83 8.87 -12.28
N VAL A 101 10.01 8.28 -12.13
CA VAL A 101 11.20 8.62 -12.94
C VAL A 101 11.26 7.69 -14.16
N GLU A 102 11.02 6.40 -13.94
CA GLU A 102 10.91 5.37 -14.97
C GLU A 102 9.54 4.70 -14.86
N PRO A 103 8.94 4.24 -15.97
CA PRO A 103 7.66 3.54 -15.94
C PRO A 103 7.66 2.41 -14.89
N ALA A 104 6.60 2.36 -14.08
CA ALA A 104 6.50 1.43 -12.96
C ALA A 104 5.11 0.81 -12.90
N THR A 105 4.96 -0.29 -12.19
CA THR A 105 3.66 -0.91 -11.91
C THR A 105 3.23 -0.59 -10.49
N LEU A 106 1.99 -0.16 -10.32
CA LEU A 106 1.29 -0.14 -9.04
C LEU A 106 0.38 -1.37 -8.98
N CYS A 107 0.51 -2.16 -7.92
CA CYS A 107 -0.35 -3.30 -7.62
C CYS A 107 -1.04 -3.06 -6.27
N ALA A 108 -2.37 -3.09 -6.25
CA ALA A 108 -3.18 -2.88 -5.05
C ALA A 108 -3.90 -4.17 -4.63
N PHE A 109 -3.90 -4.46 -3.34
CA PHE A 109 -4.43 -5.71 -2.78
C PHE A 109 -4.71 -5.57 -1.27
N PHE A 110 -5.35 -6.60 -0.70
CA PHE A 110 -5.53 -6.77 0.74
C PHE A 110 -4.78 -8.02 1.22
N PHE A 111 -4.35 -8.03 2.49
CA PHE A 111 -3.91 -9.27 3.14
C PHE A 111 -5.03 -9.77 4.03
N ASP A 112 -5.43 -11.03 3.83
CA ASP A 112 -6.36 -11.74 4.70
C ASP A 112 -5.99 -13.23 4.77
N THR A 113 -6.37 -13.85 5.87
CA THR A 113 -6.28 -15.30 6.09
C THR A 113 -7.60 -16.02 5.88
N TYR A 114 -8.73 -15.31 5.74
CA TYR A 114 -10.09 -15.86 5.59
C TYR A 114 -10.83 -15.20 4.41
N LEU A 115 -10.48 -15.57 3.18
CA LEU A 115 -11.01 -14.91 1.98
C LEU A 115 -12.52 -15.10 1.80
N GLU A 116 -13.07 -16.21 2.32
CA GLU A 116 -14.48 -16.56 2.19
C GLU A 116 -15.44 -15.56 2.86
N ASP A 117 -14.92 -14.76 3.79
CA ASP A 117 -15.70 -13.79 4.55
C ASP A 117 -15.63 -12.38 3.94
N ASN A 118 -14.91 -12.19 2.83
CA ASN A 118 -14.71 -10.89 2.21
C ASN A 118 -15.73 -10.64 1.10
N ASP A 119 -16.55 -9.59 1.26
CA ASP A 119 -17.54 -9.15 0.26
C ASP A 119 -17.39 -7.67 -0.13
N GLU A 120 -16.35 -7.01 0.39
CA GLU A 120 -16.14 -5.58 0.23
C GLU A 120 -15.22 -5.21 -0.93
N GLU A 121 -15.33 -3.96 -1.35
CA GLU A 121 -14.54 -3.39 -2.43
C GLU A 121 -14.11 -1.96 -2.11
N LEU A 122 -12.95 -1.58 -2.62
CA LEU A 122 -12.43 -0.23 -2.58
C LEU A 122 -12.05 0.25 -3.98
N THR A 123 -12.36 1.50 -4.28
CA THR A 123 -11.95 2.16 -5.53
C THR A 123 -10.77 3.10 -5.28
N LEU A 124 -9.70 2.92 -6.05
CA LEU A 124 -8.57 3.85 -6.09
C LEU A 124 -8.69 4.82 -7.26
N SER A 125 -8.23 6.05 -7.05
CA SER A 125 -7.97 7.01 -8.11
C SER A 125 -6.48 7.24 -8.25
N ILE A 126 -5.99 7.21 -9.50
CA ILE A 126 -4.62 7.58 -9.86
C ILE A 126 -4.72 8.80 -10.78
N VAL A 127 -4.13 9.91 -10.34
CA VAL A 127 -4.06 11.16 -11.11
C VAL A 127 -2.60 11.43 -11.45
N ARG A 128 -2.31 11.68 -12.73
CA ARG A 128 -1.00 12.17 -13.17
C ARG A 128 -1.09 13.66 -13.46
N ILE A 129 -0.09 14.41 -12.99
CA ILE A 129 0.07 15.86 -13.19
C ILE A 129 1.34 16.10 -14.01
#